data_AF-A0AAJ6L5G6-F1
#
_entry.id   AF-A0AAJ6L5G6-F1
#
_cell.length_a   1.000
_cell.length_b   1.000
_cell.length_c   1.000
_cell.angle_alpha   90.00
_cell.angle_beta   90.00
_cell.angle_gamma   90.00
#
_symmetry.space_group_name_H-M   'P 1'
#
loop_
_entity.id
_entity.type
_entity.pdbx_description
1 polymer ?
#
loop_
_entity_poly.entity_id
_entity_poly.type
_entity_poly.pdbx_seq_one_letter_code
_entity_poly.pdbx_strand_id
1 'polypeptide(L)'
;MRWRDELICGRFGEAPGSAVVHTHVDHDGRPLLRQSLAVGPHAPGWAGPAVLGGAQATGSLLVVDPSRPAEPPQVLADGAVVRLPLADGPATLWTATAPDAHTLRAHLTVEARAHAAGWAC
;
A
#
# COMPACT_ATOMS: atom_id res chain seq x y z
N MET A 1 -6.84 13.02 -5.89
CA MET A 1 -5.91 13.03 -4.74
C MET A 1 -5.02 11.79 -4.79
N ARG A 2 -3.77 11.89 -4.31
CA ARG A 2 -2.87 10.75 -4.11
C ARG A 2 -2.26 10.83 -2.72
N TRP A 3 -2.28 9.73 -1.98
CA TRP A 3 -1.62 9.58 -0.69
C TRP A 3 -0.77 8.33 -0.70
N ARG A 4 0.46 8.42 -0.21
CA ARG A 4 1.38 7.30 -0.13
C ARG A 4 1.90 7.15 1.29
N ASP A 5 1.83 5.95 1.83
CA ASP A 5 2.50 5.54 3.05
C ASP A 5 3.55 4.47 2.74
N GLU A 6 4.68 4.54 3.44
CA GLU A 6 5.76 3.55 3.35
C GLU A 6 6.35 3.36 4.75
N LEU A 7 6.51 2.10 5.14
CA LEU A 7 7.06 1.66 6.41
C LEU A 7 8.26 0.76 6.13
N ILE A 8 9.41 1.15 6.68
CA ILE A 8 10.65 0.38 6.60
C ILE A 8 10.93 -0.24 7.97
N CYS A 9 11.12 -1.54 8.02
CA CYS A 9 11.28 -2.34 9.23
C CYS A 9 12.70 -2.23 9.80
N GLY A 10 13.11 -1.00 10.12
CA GLY A 10 14.44 -0.71 10.65
C GLY A 10 15.49 -0.44 9.58
N ARG A 11 16.74 -0.26 10.03
CA ARG A 11 17.90 -0.07 9.15
C ARG A 11 18.41 -1.43 8.67
N PHE A 12 19.18 -1.40 7.58
CA PHE A 12 19.82 -2.61 7.06
C PHE A 12 20.67 -3.31 8.12
N GLY A 13 20.40 -4.60 8.34
CA GLY A 13 21.11 -5.45 9.31
C GLY A 13 20.67 -5.26 10.77
N GLU A 14 19.73 -4.37 11.06
CA GLU A 14 19.19 -4.17 12.41
C GLU A 14 17.84 -4.87 12.58
N ALA A 15 17.54 -5.28 13.81
CA ALA A 15 16.23 -5.80 14.13
C ALA A 15 15.17 -4.67 14.08
N PRO A 16 13.97 -4.93 13.55
CA PRO A 16 12.88 -3.94 13.54
C PRO A 16 12.44 -3.56 14.95
N GLY A 17 12.14 -2.27 15.14
CA GLY A 17 11.34 -1.81 16.28
C GLY A 17 9.87 -2.19 16.15
N SER A 18 9.05 -1.86 17.15
CA SER A 18 7.58 -2.03 17.05
C SER A 18 6.91 -0.75 16.58
N ALA A 19 5.98 -0.87 15.65
CA ALA A 19 5.18 0.23 15.16
C ALA A 19 3.75 -0.20 14.89
N VAL A 20 2.80 0.70 15.14
CA VAL A 20 1.41 0.57 14.68
C VAL A 20 1.09 1.80 13.85
N VAL A 21 0.64 1.58 12.62
CA VAL A 21 0.27 2.63 11.67
C VAL A 21 -1.21 2.53 11.40
N HIS A 22 -1.92 3.63 11.61
CA HIS A 22 -3.34 3.77 11.29
C HIS A 22 -3.51 4.76 10.13
N THR A 23 -4.22 4.33 9.09
CA THR A 23 -4.59 5.17 7.95
C THR A 23 -6.10 5.23 7.85
N HIS A 24 -6.66 6.40 8.15
CA HIS A 24 -8.09 6.67 8.06
C HIS A 24 -8.33 7.75 7.01
N VAL A 25 -9.18 7.44 6.03
CA VAL A 25 -9.55 8.37 4.96
C VAL A 25 -11.07 8.43 4.85
N ASP A 26 -11.58 9.65 4.86
CA ASP A 26 -12.98 9.96 4.57
C ASP A 26 -13.07 10.66 3.22
N HIS A 27 -14.10 10.31 2.46
CA HIS A 27 -14.41 10.95 1.19
C HIS A 27 -15.89 11.33 1.19
N ASP A 28 -16.17 12.60 0.92
CA ASP A 28 -17.53 13.16 0.95
C ASP A 28 -18.28 12.88 2.27
N GLY A 29 -17.56 13.02 3.39
CA GLY A 29 -18.10 12.78 4.75
C GLY A 29 -18.35 11.31 5.09
N ARG A 30 -18.00 10.37 4.20
CA ARG A 30 -18.17 8.92 4.42
C ARG A 30 -16.82 8.21 4.59
N PRO A 31 -16.72 7.18 5.46
CA PRO A 31 -15.53 6.35 5.55
C PRO A 31 -15.20 5.70 4.20
N LEU A 32 -13.98 5.95 3.71
CA LEU A 32 -13.46 5.34 2.48
C LEU A 32 -12.44 4.24 2.79
N LEU A 33 -11.50 4.51 3.69
CA LEU A 33 -10.48 3.57 4.10
C LEU A 33 -10.28 3.63 5.62
N ARG A 34 -10.18 2.44 6.22
CA ARG A 34 -9.75 2.24 7.61
C ARG A 34 -8.77 1.08 7.62
N GLN A 35 -7.49 1.39 7.72
CA GLN A 35 -6.43 0.40 7.74
C GLN A 35 -5.58 0.56 8.99
N SER A 36 -5.18 -0.58 9.57
CA SER A 36 -4.25 -0.65 10.68
C SER A 36 -3.21 -1.71 10.36
N LEU A 37 -1.93 -1.36 10.49
CA LEU A 37 -0.82 -2.29 10.35
C LEU A 37 0.04 -2.24 11.62
N ALA A 38 0.25 -3.40 12.24
CA ALA A 38 1.17 -3.56 13.35
C ALA A 38 2.38 -4.39 12.90
N VAL A 39 3.59 -3.88 13.16
CA VAL A 39 4.86 -4.56 12.84
C VAL A 39 5.78 -4.59 14.06
N GLY A 40 6.70 -5.55 14.03
CA GLY A 40 7.78 -5.66 15.00
C GLY A 40 7.50 -6.60 16.18
N PRO A 41 8.44 -6.70 17.13
CA PRO A 41 8.44 -7.73 18.17
C PRO A 41 7.17 -7.84 19.03
N HIS A 42 6.41 -6.75 19.19
CA HIS A 42 5.16 -6.74 19.96
C HIS A 42 3.90 -7.04 19.13
N ALA A 43 4.03 -7.28 17.83
CA ALA A 43 2.92 -7.59 16.92
C ALA A 43 2.94 -9.09 16.54
N PRO A 44 2.05 -9.93 17.12
CA PRO A 44 2.05 -11.37 16.83
C PRO A 44 1.90 -11.66 15.34
N GLY A 45 2.77 -12.53 14.81
CA GLY A 45 2.69 -13.00 13.43
C GLY A 45 3.07 -11.98 12.35
N TRP A 46 3.59 -10.80 12.71
CA TRP A 46 3.86 -9.71 11.75
C TRP A 46 4.82 -10.11 10.61
N ALA A 47 5.78 -11.00 10.89
CA ALA A 47 6.72 -11.52 9.89
C ALA A 47 6.21 -12.78 9.16
N GLY A 48 5.04 -13.30 9.54
CA GLY A 48 4.42 -14.47 8.92
C GLY A 48 3.85 -14.19 7.53
N PRO A 49 3.53 -15.23 6.75
CA PRO A 49 3.10 -15.10 5.35
C PRO A 49 1.78 -14.37 5.17
N ALA A 50 0.96 -14.28 6.23
CA ALA A 50 -0.31 -13.56 6.20
C ALA A 50 -0.15 -12.04 6.40
N VAL A 51 1.04 -11.56 6.80
CA VAL A 51 1.30 -10.13 7.07
C VAL A 51 2.41 -9.62 6.15
N LEU A 52 3.68 -9.65 6.57
CA LEU A 52 4.78 -9.17 5.72
C LEU A 52 5.58 -10.29 5.06
N GLY A 53 5.44 -11.55 5.46
CA GLY A 53 6.14 -12.68 4.85
C GLY A 53 7.67 -12.52 4.82
N GLY A 54 8.24 -11.81 5.80
CA GLY A 54 9.67 -11.49 5.86
C GLY A 54 10.12 -10.24 5.08
N ALA A 55 9.21 -9.53 4.41
CA ALA A 55 9.53 -8.26 3.77
C ALA A 55 10.01 -7.22 4.78
N GLN A 56 11.01 -6.43 4.38
CA GLN A 56 11.60 -5.36 5.20
C GLN A 56 10.97 -4.00 4.92
N ALA A 57 10.18 -3.89 3.85
CA ALA A 57 9.49 -2.67 3.48
C ALA A 57 8.07 -3.02 3.05
N THR A 58 7.10 -2.20 3.45
CA THR A 58 5.70 -2.31 3.06
C THR A 58 5.10 -0.92 2.93
N GLY A 59 4.06 -0.77 2.12
CA GLY A 59 3.41 0.51 1.97
C GLY A 59 2.16 0.44 1.12
N SER A 60 1.49 1.57 1.04
CA SER A 60 0.31 1.73 0.22
C SER A 60 0.32 3.02 -0.59
N LEU A 61 -0.40 3.02 -1.71
CA LEU A 61 -0.73 4.19 -2.50
C LEU A 61 -2.26 4.21 -2.68
N LEU A 62 -2.90 5.18 -2.03
CA LEU A 62 -4.30 5.51 -2.26
C LEU A 62 -4.40 6.55 -3.36
N VAL A 63 -5.17 6.24 -4.40
CA VAL A 63 -5.57 7.18 -5.44
C VAL A 63 -7.07 7.36 -5.38
N VAL A 64 -7.52 8.62 -5.32
CA VAL A 64 -8.94 8.99 -5.42
C VAL A 64 -9.09 9.88 -6.63
N ASP A 65 -9.79 9.42 -7.66
CA ASP A 65 -9.96 10.12 -8.93
C ASP A 65 -11.42 10.04 -9.42
N PRO A 66 -12.29 11.00 -9.03
CA PRO A 66 -13.70 11.00 -9.42
C PRO A 66 -13.97 10.98 -10.93
N SER A 67 -12.98 11.35 -11.74
CA SER A 67 -13.11 11.35 -13.19
C SER A 67 -12.95 9.97 -13.82
N ARG A 68 -12.55 8.95 -13.02
CA ARG A 68 -12.26 7.61 -13.52
C ARG A 68 -12.92 6.54 -12.66
N PRO A 69 -13.60 5.56 -13.28
CA PRO A 69 -14.02 4.38 -12.55
C PRO A 69 -12.79 3.60 -12.08
N ALA A 70 -12.87 3.00 -10.89
CA ALA A 70 -11.79 2.17 -10.38
C ALA A 70 -11.65 0.90 -11.25
N GLU A 71 -10.41 0.56 -11.59
CA GLU A 71 -10.11 -0.64 -12.38
C GLU A 71 -10.28 -1.92 -11.55
N PRO A 72 -10.53 -3.09 -12.17
CA PRO A 72 -10.68 -4.35 -11.45
C PRO A 72 -9.46 -4.72 -10.60
N PRO A 73 -9.62 -5.57 -9.57
CA PRO A 73 -8.49 -6.05 -8.77
C PRO A 73 -7.40 -6.69 -9.63
N GLN A 74 -6.14 -6.48 -9.27
CA GLN A 74 -4.99 -7.03 -10.00
C GLN A 74 -3.86 -7.37 -9.04
N VAL A 75 -3.15 -8.47 -9.32
CA VAL A 75 -1.93 -8.87 -8.62
C VAL A 75 -0.77 -8.79 -9.59
N LEU A 76 0.33 -8.19 -9.16
CA LEU A 76 1.52 -7.91 -9.95
C LEU A 76 2.78 -8.33 -9.17
N ALA A 77 3.93 -8.32 -9.86
CA ALA A 77 5.25 -8.57 -9.28
C ALA A 77 5.28 -9.82 -8.38
N ASP A 78 4.79 -10.95 -8.92
CA ASP A 78 4.73 -12.24 -8.22
C ASP A 78 4.04 -12.19 -6.85
N GLY A 79 3.03 -11.31 -6.71
CA GLY A 79 2.27 -11.15 -5.47
C GLY A 79 2.76 -10.03 -4.56
N ALA A 80 3.88 -9.37 -4.90
CA ALA A 80 4.44 -8.29 -4.10
C ALA A 80 3.62 -6.98 -4.19
N VAL A 81 2.80 -6.81 -5.24
CA VAL A 81 1.98 -5.61 -5.46
C VAL A 81 0.55 -6.01 -5.79
N VAL A 82 -0.42 -5.37 -5.13
CA VAL A 82 -1.85 -5.62 -5.34
C VAL A 82 -2.59 -4.31 -5.56
N ARG A 83 -3.44 -4.27 -6.58
CA ARG A 83 -4.45 -3.24 -6.81
C ARG A 83 -5.79 -3.71 -6.28
N LEU A 84 -6.44 -2.89 -5.48
CA LEU A 84 -7.78 -3.13 -4.99
C LEU A 84 -8.67 -1.88 -5.18
N PRO A 85 -9.73 -1.95 -6.01
CA PRO A 85 -10.76 -0.91 -6.00
C PRO A 85 -11.48 -0.91 -4.64
N LEU A 86 -11.69 0.28 -4.07
CA LEU A 86 -12.44 0.44 -2.83
C LEU A 86 -13.94 0.56 -3.12
N ALA A 87 -14.77 0.18 -2.14
CA ALA A 87 -16.21 0.06 -2.31
C ALA A 87 -16.86 1.35 -2.83
N ASP A 88 -17.76 1.19 -3.81
CA ASP A 88 -18.72 2.18 -4.30
C ASP A 88 -18.12 3.58 -4.56
N GLY A 89 -16.93 3.66 -5.16
CA GLY A 89 -16.30 4.96 -5.36
C GLY A 89 -15.09 5.01 -6.28
N PRO A 90 -14.53 6.23 -6.47
CA PRO A 90 -13.47 6.51 -7.42
C PRO A 90 -12.06 6.20 -6.88
N ALA A 91 -11.98 5.30 -5.90
CA ALA A 91 -10.76 5.10 -5.13
C ALA A 91 -10.14 3.73 -5.40
N THR A 92 -8.84 3.73 -5.60
CA THR A 92 -8.02 2.53 -5.75
C THR A 92 -6.92 2.55 -4.70
N LEU A 93 -6.81 1.45 -3.96
CA LEU A 93 -5.70 1.21 -3.05
C LEU A 93 -4.71 0.26 -3.71
N TRP A 94 -3.46 0.68 -3.78
CA TRP A 94 -2.35 -0.20 -4.08
C TRP A 94 -1.63 -0.54 -2.79
N THR A 95 -1.36 -1.81 -2.56
CA THR A 95 -0.50 -2.26 -1.46
C THR A 95 0.71 -2.97 -2.03
N ALA A 96 1.86 -2.81 -1.37
CA ALA A 96 3.08 -3.45 -1.79
C ALA A 96 3.93 -3.89 -0.60
N THR A 97 4.62 -5.01 -0.76
CA THR A 97 5.73 -5.45 0.10
C THR A 97 7.00 -5.55 -0.72
N ALA A 98 8.15 -5.37 -0.08
CA ALA A 98 9.44 -5.39 -0.77
C ALA A 98 10.59 -5.76 0.17
N PRO A 99 11.72 -6.26 -0.38
CA PRO A 99 12.92 -6.53 0.40
C PRO A 99 13.61 -5.26 0.94
N ASP A 100 13.32 -4.09 0.38
CA ASP A 100 13.95 -2.83 0.76
C ASP A 100 13.12 -1.60 0.32
N ALA A 101 13.51 -0.43 0.83
CA ALA A 101 12.83 0.85 0.57
C ALA A 101 12.88 1.29 -0.90
N HIS A 102 13.96 0.97 -1.62
CA HIS A 102 14.14 1.37 -3.01
C HIS A 102 13.19 0.58 -3.92
N THR A 103 13.12 -0.73 -3.73
CA THR A 103 12.22 -1.64 -4.43
C THR A 103 10.75 -1.27 -4.14
N LEU A 104 10.40 -0.99 -2.87
CA LEU A 104 9.05 -0.52 -2.51
C LEU A 104 8.69 0.77 -3.25
N ARG A 105 9.60 1.76 -3.24
CA ARG A 105 9.40 3.04 -3.91
C ARG A 105 9.19 2.85 -5.41
N ALA A 106 9.94 1.94 -6.03
CA ALA A 106 9.81 1.62 -7.45
C ALA A 106 8.43 1.04 -7.75
N HIS A 107 7.99 0.02 -7.00
CA HIS A 107 6.65 -0.57 -7.11
C HIS A 107 5.55 0.50 -7.07
N LEU A 108 5.48 1.28 -5.99
CA LEU A 108 4.42 2.28 -5.84
C LEU A 108 4.52 3.45 -6.83
N THR A 109 5.70 3.71 -7.41
CA THR A 109 5.90 4.79 -8.40
C THR A 109 5.46 4.39 -9.79
N VAL A 110 5.72 3.14 -10.20
CA VAL A 110 5.19 2.60 -11.45
C VAL A 110 3.67 2.70 -11.46
N GLU A 111 3.01 2.30 -10.37
CA GLU A 111 1.54 2.34 -10.31
C GLU A 111 0.97 3.76 -10.26
N ALA A 112 1.65 4.67 -9.55
CA ALA A 112 1.29 6.09 -9.61
C ALA A 112 1.39 6.66 -11.04
N ARG A 113 2.38 6.20 -11.83
CA ARG A 113 2.56 6.62 -13.22
C ARG A 113 1.56 5.94 -14.15
N ALA A 114 1.32 4.64 -14.02
CA ALA A 114 0.33 3.91 -14.80
C ALA A 114 -1.06 4.53 -14.62
N HIS A 115 -1.46 4.83 -13.38
CA HIS A 115 -2.71 5.54 -13.10
C HIS A 115 -2.69 6.97 -13.67
N ALA A 116 -1.55 7.66 -13.77
CA ALA A 116 -1.49 8.96 -14.46
C ALA A 116 -1.65 8.82 -15.99
N ALA A 117 -0.98 7.82 -16.57
CA ALA A 117 -0.82 7.60 -18.00
C ALA A 117 -2.03 6.98 -18.68
N GLY A 118 -2.90 6.26 -17.98
CA GLY A 118 -4.18 5.74 -18.50
C GLY A 118 -5.21 6.80 -18.97
N TRP A 119 -4.78 8.06 -19.16
CA TRP A 119 -5.53 9.19 -19.73
C TRP A 119 -4.88 9.76 -21.01
N ALA A 120 -3.75 9.22 -21.46
CA ALA A 120 -3.12 9.70 -22.69
C ALA A 120 -3.77 9.16 -23.99
N CYS A 121 -4.99 8.61 -23.93
CA CYS A 121 -5.76 8.17 -25.09
C CYS A 121 -7.17 8.78 -25.06
#